data_AF-A0A2K1SUG7-F1
#
_entry.id   AF-A0A2K1SUG7-F1
#
_cell.length_a   1.000
_cell.length_b   1.000
_cell.length_c   1.000
_cell.angle_alpha   90.00
_cell.angle_beta   90.00
_cell.angle_gamma   90.00
#
_symmetry.space_group_name_H-M   'P 1'
#
loop_
_entity.id
_entity.type
_entity.pdbx_description
1 polymer ?
#
loop_
_entity_poly.entity_id
_entity_poly.type
_entity_poly.pdbx_seq_one_letter_code
_entity_poly.pdbx_strand_id
1 'polypeptide(L)'
;MAINHNEFKLLTTLLNNKNSSVQLSQRDIASQSGLSLGTVNSAIKSAENKNLIETANELRITEEGIKSLEPYKVRNAIIMAAGFSSRFSPISYELPKGLIKVRGEVLIERQIKQLHEAGINDITVVVGYKQEQFFYLEDAFNVKIVPNSEYSTRNNNSSIMAVANQLSNTYICSSDNYFDENPFEKYVWKAYYSAQFQQGHTKEWCMTYGAHDRITKVTIGGSNAWYMIGHVYFDEAFSKRFVQILREEYDLPQTAGKLWEDIFIEHIDELDMQMRKYDTPIIHEFDSIDELREFDPLFLENIDSAIFDHITQTLKCKKSDIHNVYPLKKGLTNLSCHFSVGNSEYVYRHPGVGTDVLINRQAEAEALQLAQKLGLDGTFITADAKEGWKISRFLPDCHIADMHDPNQLRESLKLVRSLHESNESVHRNFDFYAESQRYMKELNDRNVEIPQKIIDLSVLADKLHNFVITQDGTHTCLCHNDILGANILIDQNNRYHLIDWEYAGMSDYAQDFGTLCVSDEFNNTEINEAMSVYLAHTPSAQEKRHLLAYIGFAGWCWHLWSLVKQAEGENIGTCMYTYYSYAKRYINEALKAYENNK
;
A
#
# COMPACT_ATOMS: atom_id res chain seq x y z
N MET A 1 -44.23 -20.57 -5.26
CA MET A 1 -44.25 -21.18 -3.89
C MET A 1 -42.84 -21.19 -3.35
N ALA A 2 -42.64 -21.13 -2.02
CA ALA A 2 -41.30 -21.32 -1.44
C ALA A 2 -40.83 -22.76 -1.68
N ILE A 3 -39.58 -22.90 -2.14
CA ILE A 3 -38.91 -24.19 -2.33
C ILE A 3 -37.96 -24.45 -1.16
N ASN A 4 -37.74 -25.71 -0.83
CA ASN A 4 -36.73 -26.11 0.15
C ASN A 4 -35.36 -26.35 -0.53
N HIS A 5 -34.30 -26.50 0.27
CA HIS A 5 -32.94 -26.66 -0.24
C HIS A 5 -32.76 -27.88 -1.17
N ASN A 6 -33.45 -29.00 -0.89
CA ASN A 6 -33.37 -30.19 -1.72
C ASN A 6 -34.07 -30.00 -3.07
N GLU A 7 -35.22 -29.32 -3.07
CA GLU A 7 -35.92 -28.91 -4.29
C GLU A 7 -35.06 -27.93 -5.09
N PHE A 8 -34.42 -26.95 -4.44
CA PHE A 8 -33.50 -26.03 -5.10
C PHE A 8 -32.37 -26.77 -5.81
N LYS A 9 -31.66 -27.66 -5.10
CA LYS A 9 -30.56 -28.47 -5.68
C LYS A 9 -31.02 -29.35 -6.84
N LEU A 10 -32.21 -29.93 -6.76
CA LEU A 10 -32.81 -30.69 -7.85
C LEU A 10 -33.07 -29.81 -9.08
N LEU A 11 -33.73 -28.66 -8.88
CA LEU A 11 -34.14 -27.77 -9.96
C LEU A 11 -32.93 -27.14 -10.67
N THR A 12 -31.90 -26.72 -9.93
CA THR A 12 -30.68 -26.17 -10.55
C THR A 12 -29.92 -27.23 -11.34
N THR A 13 -29.85 -28.47 -10.83
CA THR A 13 -29.23 -29.59 -11.57
C THR A 13 -29.96 -29.88 -12.89
N LEU A 14 -31.29 -29.92 -12.86
CA LEU A 14 -32.10 -30.11 -14.08
C LEU A 14 -31.96 -28.93 -15.05
N LEU A 15 -31.90 -27.69 -14.53
CA LEU A 15 -31.76 -26.50 -15.35
C LEU A 15 -30.41 -26.44 -16.07
N ASN A 16 -29.32 -26.77 -15.38
CA ASN A 16 -27.97 -26.78 -15.96
C ASN A 16 -27.82 -27.83 -17.07
N ASN A 17 -28.62 -28.89 -17.03
CA ASN A 17 -28.62 -29.96 -18.04
C ASN A 17 -29.77 -29.83 -19.05
N LYS A 18 -30.55 -28.73 -19.04
CA LYS A 18 -31.77 -28.58 -19.87
C LYS A 18 -31.52 -28.73 -21.38
N ASN A 19 -30.31 -28.39 -21.85
CA ASN A 19 -29.92 -28.49 -23.26
C ASN A 19 -29.06 -29.73 -23.57
N SER A 20 -28.86 -30.62 -22.59
CA SER A 20 -28.13 -31.88 -22.79
C SER A 20 -28.98 -32.84 -23.62
N SER A 21 -28.35 -33.54 -24.57
CA SER A 21 -29.00 -34.62 -25.32
C SER A 21 -29.16 -35.91 -24.50
N VAL A 22 -28.62 -35.94 -23.27
CA VAL A 22 -28.65 -37.11 -22.38
C VAL A 22 -29.60 -36.83 -21.21
N GLN A 23 -30.60 -37.68 -21.07
CA GLN A 23 -31.55 -37.64 -19.95
C GLN A 23 -30.85 -38.07 -18.65
N LEU A 24 -30.96 -37.23 -17.61
CA LEU A 24 -30.35 -37.53 -16.32
C LEU A 24 -31.12 -38.63 -15.57
N SER A 25 -30.41 -39.64 -15.09
CA SER A 25 -30.96 -40.57 -14.11
C SER A 25 -30.98 -39.94 -12.71
N GLN A 26 -31.76 -40.52 -11.79
CA GLN A 26 -31.77 -40.11 -10.39
C GLN A 26 -30.39 -40.24 -9.72
N ARG A 27 -29.55 -41.18 -10.20
CA ARG A 27 -28.16 -41.33 -9.72
C ARG A 27 -27.25 -40.23 -10.23
N ASP A 28 -27.43 -39.79 -11.48
CA ASP A 28 -26.68 -38.67 -12.03
C ASP A 28 -27.04 -37.38 -11.29
N ILE A 29 -28.33 -37.18 -11.00
CA ILE A 29 -28.80 -36.05 -10.18
C ILE A 29 -28.20 -36.12 -8.78
N ALA A 30 -28.20 -37.30 -8.13
CA ALA A 30 -27.58 -37.45 -6.81
C ALA A 30 -26.10 -37.06 -6.83
N SER A 31 -25.35 -37.52 -7.84
CA SER A 31 -23.93 -37.21 -8.00
C SER A 31 -23.68 -35.71 -8.23
N GLN A 32 -24.46 -35.05 -9.11
CA GLN A 32 -24.25 -33.64 -9.46
C GLN A 32 -24.78 -32.67 -8.38
N SER A 33 -25.88 -33.02 -7.72
CA SER A 33 -26.49 -32.16 -6.70
C SER A 33 -25.84 -32.28 -5.32
N GLY A 34 -25.06 -33.34 -5.09
CA GLY A 34 -24.51 -33.70 -3.77
C GLY A 34 -25.56 -34.29 -2.81
N LEU A 35 -26.77 -34.58 -3.28
CA LEU A 35 -27.84 -35.17 -2.48
C LEU A 35 -27.74 -36.71 -2.47
N SER A 36 -28.16 -37.35 -1.37
CA SER A 36 -28.34 -38.80 -1.36
C SER A 36 -29.44 -39.23 -2.35
N LEU A 37 -29.34 -40.43 -2.90
CA LEU A 37 -30.36 -40.96 -3.82
C LEU A 37 -31.77 -40.97 -3.21
N GLY A 38 -31.90 -41.28 -1.91
CA GLY A 38 -33.17 -41.21 -1.19
C GLY A 38 -33.72 -39.79 -1.05
N THR A 39 -32.82 -38.82 -0.86
CA THR A 39 -33.17 -37.39 -0.81
C THR A 39 -33.62 -36.89 -2.18
N VAL A 40 -32.94 -37.29 -3.27
CA VAL A 40 -33.34 -36.97 -4.65
C VAL A 40 -34.76 -37.48 -4.93
N ASN A 41 -35.06 -38.73 -4.58
CA ASN A 41 -36.40 -39.30 -4.79
C ASN A 41 -37.49 -38.56 -4.02
N SER A 42 -37.17 -38.16 -2.78
CA SER A 42 -38.08 -37.36 -1.95
C SER A 42 -38.28 -35.95 -2.52
N ALA A 43 -37.22 -35.33 -3.03
CA ALA A 43 -37.25 -34.02 -3.67
C ALA A 43 -38.05 -34.03 -4.98
N ILE A 44 -37.89 -35.07 -5.81
CA ILE A 44 -38.67 -35.28 -7.04
C ILE A 44 -40.16 -35.34 -6.71
N LYS A 45 -40.56 -36.20 -5.76
CA LYS A 45 -41.97 -36.32 -5.36
C LYS A 45 -42.54 -35.00 -4.84
N SER A 46 -41.75 -34.26 -4.06
CA SER A 46 -42.16 -32.94 -3.54
C SER A 46 -42.29 -31.89 -4.66
N ALA A 47 -41.31 -31.83 -5.56
CA ALA A 47 -41.28 -30.88 -6.67
C ALA A 47 -42.40 -31.15 -7.70
N GLU A 48 -42.69 -32.42 -7.98
CA GLU A 48 -43.80 -32.84 -8.85
C GLU A 48 -45.15 -32.42 -8.28
N ASN A 49 -45.40 -32.65 -6.99
CA ASN A 49 -46.62 -32.20 -6.31
C ASN A 49 -46.83 -30.67 -6.39
N LYS A 50 -45.73 -29.91 -6.54
CA LYS A 50 -45.74 -28.45 -6.69
C LYS A 50 -45.73 -28.00 -8.16
N ASN A 51 -45.80 -28.92 -9.12
CA ASN A 51 -45.68 -28.68 -10.57
C ASN A 51 -44.36 -28.00 -10.99
N LEU A 52 -43.27 -28.19 -10.24
CA LEU A 52 -41.97 -27.59 -10.52
C LEU A 52 -41.15 -28.42 -11.53
N ILE A 53 -41.49 -29.70 -11.64
CA ILE A 53 -40.91 -30.65 -12.59
C ILE A 53 -42.03 -31.46 -13.25
N GLU A 54 -41.74 -32.01 -14.42
CA GLU A 54 -42.56 -33.02 -15.08
C GLU A 54 -41.81 -34.34 -15.08
N THR A 55 -42.50 -35.45 -14.82
CA THR A 55 -41.90 -36.80 -14.80
C THR A 55 -42.54 -37.77 -15.80
N ALA A 56 -43.68 -37.39 -16.40
CA ALA A 56 -44.56 -38.28 -17.14
C ALA A 56 -43.92 -38.91 -18.40
N ASN A 57 -43.01 -38.19 -19.05
CA ASN A 57 -42.28 -38.66 -20.24
C ASN A 57 -40.77 -38.58 -20.01
N GLU A 58 -40.31 -37.43 -19.52
CA GLU A 58 -38.93 -37.12 -19.24
C GLU A 58 -38.86 -36.27 -17.98
N LEU A 59 -37.85 -36.51 -17.13
CA LEU A 59 -37.61 -35.71 -15.94
C LEU A 59 -37.04 -34.35 -16.34
N ARG A 60 -37.90 -33.33 -16.36
CA ARG A 60 -37.52 -31.97 -16.78
C ARG A 60 -38.10 -30.89 -15.87
N ILE A 61 -37.39 -29.77 -15.79
CA ILE A 61 -37.87 -28.58 -15.07
C ILE A 61 -38.99 -27.87 -15.86
N THR A 62 -40.07 -27.47 -15.16
CA THR A 62 -41.18 -26.70 -15.76
C THR A 62 -40.88 -25.19 -15.74
N GLU A 63 -41.72 -24.40 -16.40
CA GLU A 63 -41.65 -22.93 -16.30
C GLU A 63 -41.88 -22.44 -14.86
N GLU A 64 -42.80 -23.06 -14.12
CA GLU A 64 -43.03 -22.74 -12.70
C GLU A 64 -41.82 -23.14 -11.84
N GLY A 65 -41.14 -24.25 -12.17
CA GLY A 65 -39.86 -24.63 -11.59
C GLY A 65 -38.80 -23.56 -11.78
N ILE A 66 -38.61 -23.06 -13.00
CA ILE A 66 -37.68 -21.97 -13.30
C ILE A 66 -38.05 -20.70 -12.54
N LYS A 67 -39.34 -20.33 -12.54
CA LYS A 67 -39.84 -19.16 -11.82
C LYS A 67 -39.62 -19.26 -10.31
N SER A 68 -39.69 -20.46 -9.75
CA SER A 68 -39.44 -20.70 -8.32
C SER A 68 -37.97 -20.49 -7.91
N LEU A 69 -37.04 -20.49 -8.87
CA LEU A 69 -35.62 -20.19 -8.64
C LEU A 69 -35.32 -18.68 -8.65
N GLU A 70 -36.22 -17.83 -9.13
CA GLU A 70 -35.98 -16.38 -9.29
C GLU A 70 -35.54 -15.65 -8.00
N PRO A 71 -36.05 -15.98 -6.79
CA PRO A 71 -35.55 -15.39 -5.54
C PRO A 71 -34.07 -15.71 -5.23
N TYR A 72 -33.54 -16.78 -5.81
CA TYR A 72 -32.15 -17.25 -5.61
C TYR A 72 -31.23 -16.85 -6.75
N LYS A 73 -31.75 -16.13 -7.75
CA LYS A 73 -30.97 -15.71 -8.91
C LYS A 73 -29.98 -14.65 -8.48
N VAL A 74 -28.72 -14.83 -8.87
CA VAL A 74 -27.68 -13.82 -8.69
C VAL A 74 -28.04 -12.60 -9.53
N ARG A 75 -28.01 -11.42 -8.90
CA ARG A 75 -28.40 -10.14 -9.50
C ARG A 75 -27.21 -9.44 -10.14
N ASN A 76 -26.08 -9.43 -9.45
CA ASN A 76 -24.86 -8.73 -9.86
C ASN A 76 -23.62 -9.31 -9.17
N ALA A 77 -22.45 -8.81 -9.58
CA ALA A 77 -21.18 -9.02 -8.91
C ALA A 77 -20.44 -7.71 -8.69
N ILE A 78 -19.75 -7.61 -7.55
CA ILE A 78 -18.83 -6.54 -7.20
C ILE A 78 -17.42 -7.13 -7.15
N ILE A 79 -16.49 -6.51 -7.90
CA ILE A 79 -15.07 -6.85 -7.83
C ILE A 79 -14.34 -5.70 -7.15
N MET A 80 -13.69 -5.97 -6.01
CA MET A 80 -12.88 -5.00 -5.28
C MET A 80 -11.46 -4.96 -5.85
N ALA A 81 -11.09 -3.79 -6.41
CA ALA A 81 -9.81 -3.54 -7.08
C ALA A 81 -9.16 -2.21 -6.62
N ALA A 82 -9.54 -1.69 -5.46
CA ALA A 82 -9.11 -0.36 -5.00
C ALA A 82 -7.76 -0.35 -4.26
N GLY A 83 -7.27 -1.52 -3.83
CA GLY A 83 -6.10 -1.64 -2.96
C GLY A 83 -4.75 -1.37 -3.64
N PHE A 84 -3.77 -0.90 -2.85
CA PHE A 84 -2.39 -0.67 -3.28
C PHE A 84 -1.57 -1.97 -3.45
N SER A 85 -1.95 -3.04 -2.74
CA SER A 85 -1.22 -4.33 -2.73
C SER A 85 0.28 -4.20 -2.41
N SER A 86 0.62 -3.53 -1.32
CA SER A 86 2.01 -3.20 -0.93
C SER A 86 2.96 -4.40 -0.89
N ARG A 87 2.46 -5.60 -0.56
CA ARG A 87 3.23 -6.86 -0.54
C ARG A 87 3.74 -7.30 -1.92
N PHE A 88 3.17 -6.75 -3.00
CA PHE A 88 3.58 -6.98 -4.39
C PHE A 88 4.55 -5.92 -4.92
N SER A 89 5.09 -5.07 -4.06
CA SER A 89 6.17 -4.15 -4.44
C SER A 89 7.38 -4.97 -4.94
N PRO A 90 8.04 -4.56 -6.04
CA PRO A 90 7.85 -3.29 -6.74
C PRO A 90 6.82 -3.32 -7.88
N ILE A 91 6.26 -4.49 -8.24
CA ILE A 91 5.29 -4.62 -9.36
C ILE A 91 4.09 -3.72 -9.15
N SER A 92 3.60 -3.67 -7.92
CA SER A 92 2.46 -2.82 -7.54
C SER A 92 2.70 -1.32 -7.81
N TYR A 93 3.95 -0.86 -7.96
CA TYR A 93 4.25 0.55 -8.29
C TYR A 93 3.93 0.88 -9.75
N GLU A 94 3.93 -0.12 -10.63
CA GLU A 94 3.67 0.04 -12.06
C GLU A 94 2.23 -0.38 -12.39
N LEU A 95 1.82 -1.53 -11.86
CA LEU A 95 0.60 -2.25 -12.25
C LEU A 95 -0.19 -2.72 -11.01
N PRO A 96 -1.48 -2.36 -10.87
CA PRO A 96 -2.37 -2.92 -9.86
C PRO A 96 -2.42 -4.45 -9.90
N LYS A 97 -2.51 -5.10 -8.73
CA LYS A 97 -2.46 -6.57 -8.62
C LYS A 97 -3.52 -7.27 -9.48
N GLY A 98 -4.74 -6.74 -9.54
CA GLY A 98 -5.81 -7.31 -10.37
C GLY A 98 -5.52 -7.29 -11.89
N LEU A 99 -4.55 -6.49 -12.35
CA LEU A 99 -4.14 -6.43 -13.75
C LEU A 99 -2.91 -7.29 -14.06
N ILE A 100 -2.34 -7.98 -13.07
CA ILE A 100 -1.24 -8.90 -13.27
C ILE A 100 -1.68 -10.09 -14.13
N LYS A 101 -0.79 -10.53 -15.02
CA LYS A 101 -1.00 -11.73 -15.83
C LYS A 101 -0.47 -12.96 -15.10
N VAL A 102 -1.32 -13.97 -14.98
CA VAL A 102 -1.00 -15.29 -14.41
C VAL A 102 -1.37 -16.34 -15.44
N ARG A 103 -0.41 -17.18 -15.83
CA ARG A 103 -0.57 -18.17 -16.91
C ARG A 103 -1.12 -17.58 -18.21
N GLY A 104 -0.70 -16.35 -18.52
CA GLY A 104 -1.07 -15.64 -19.74
C GLY A 104 -2.40 -14.87 -19.68
N GLU A 105 -3.14 -14.94 -18.58
CA GLU A 105 -4.42 -14.24 -18.42
C GLU A 105 -4.35 -13.16 -17.34
N VAL A 106 -4.96 -12.01 -17.61
CA VAL A 106 -5.12 -10.95 -16.61
C VAL A 106 -6.12 -11.40 -15.54
N LEU A 107 -5.76 -11.32 -14.25
CA LEU A 107 -6.57 -11.84 -13.14
C LEU A 107 -8.02 -11.35 -13.17
N ILE A 108 -8.23 -10.04 -13.23
CA ILE A 108 -9.57 -9.46 -13.24
C ILE A 108 -10.34 -9.79 -14.53
N GLU A 109 -9.68 -9.83 -15.68
CA GLU A 109 -10.35 -10.23 -16.94
C GLU A 109 -10.84 -11.67 -16.88
N ARG A 110 -10.02 -12.59 -16.36
CA ARG A 110 -10.40 -13.99 -16.17
C ARG A 110 -11.63 -14.09 -15.29
N GLN A 111 -11.64 -13.37 -14.16
CA GLN A 111 -12.76 -13.36 -13.23
C GLN A 111 -14.04 -12.80 -13.88
N ILE A 112 -13.94 -11.71 -14.66
CA ILE A 112 -15.08 -11.14 -15.40
C ILE A 112 -15.61 -12.13 -16.44
N LYS A 113 -14.73 -12.79 -17.20
CA LYS A 113 -15.13 -13.84 -18.17
C LYS A 113 -15.88 -14.97 -17.48
N GLN A 114 -15.40 -15.44 -16.33
CA GLN A 114 -16.06 -16.48 -15.54
C GLN A 114 -17.45 -16.04 -15.02
N LEU A 115 -17.61 -14.79 -14.57
CA LEU A 115 -18.91 -14.24 -14.20
C LEU A 115 -19.89 -14.21 -15.39
N HIS A 116 -19.44 -13.78 -16.57
CA HIS A 116 -20.24 -13.80 -17.79
C HIS A 116 -20.65 -15.22 -18.20
N GLU A 117 -19.74 -16.19 -18.14
CA GLU A 117 -20.02 -17.60 -18.40
C GLU A 117 -21.09 -18.16 -17.46
N ALA A 118 -21.11 -17.73 -16.19
CA ALA A 118 -22.15 -18.07 -15.22
C ALA A 118 -23.49 -17.31 -15.46
N GLY A 119 -23.52 -16.39 -16.45
CA GLY A 119 -24.69 -15.60 -16.81
C GLY A 119 -24.90 -14.35 -15.95
N ILE A 120 -23.85 -13.88 -15.26
CA ILE A 120 -23.84 -12.69 -14.41
C ILE A 120 -23.19 -11.56 -15.20
N ASN A 121 -24.01 -10.68 -15.76
CA ASN A 121 -23.54 -9.59 -16.64
C ASN A 121 -23.58 -8.20 -16.00
N ASP A 122 -24.28 -8.05 -14.87
CA ASP A 122 -24.25 -6.81 -14.09
C ASP A 122 -23.04 -6.87 -13.15
N ILE A 123 -21.91 -6.34 -13.60
CA ILE A 123 -20.64 -6.37 -12.87
C ILE A 123 -20.20 -4.94 -12.60
N THR A 124 -19.86 -4.66 -11.35
CA THR A 124 -19.26 -3.38 -10.93
C THR A 124 -17.86 -3.64 -10.40
N VAL A 125 -16.87 -2.94 -10.95
CA VAL A 125 -15.48 -2.96 -10.47
C VAL A 125 -15.22 -1.70 -9.65
N VAL A 126 -14.89 -1.88 -8.37
CA VAL A 126 -14.59 -0.78 -7.45
C VAL A 126 -13.09 -0.50 -7.46
N VAL A 127 -12.71 0.66 -7.97
CA VAL A 127 -11.31 1.03 -8.25
C VAL A 127 -10.82 2.14 -7.32
N GLY A 128 -9.51 2.29 -7.15
CA GLY A 128 -8.91 3.26 -6.24
C GLY A 128 -7.49 3.59 -6.69
N TYR A 129 -6.50 2.92 -6.11
CA TYR A 129 -5.11 3.06 -6.53
C TYR A 129 -4.93 2.77 -8.04
N LYS A 130 -4.34 3.72 -8.78
CA LYS A 130 -4.13 3.67 -10.25
C LYS A 130 -5.39 3.27 -11.05
N GLN A 131 -6.55 3.75 -10.61
CA GLN A 131 -7.86 3.44 -11.20
C GLN A 131 -7.92 3.58 -12.72
N GLU A 132 -7.17 4.51 -13.31
CA GLU A 132 -7.14 4.76 -14.75
C GLU A 132 -6.75 3.53 -15.57
N GLN A 133 -5.97 2.62 -14.98
CA GLN A 133 -5.58 1.38 -15.65
C GLN A 133 -6.72 0.37 -15.77
N PHE A 134 -7.81 0.53 -15.02
CA PHE A 134 -8.98 -0.36 -15.08
C PHE A 134 -10.09 0.14 -16.01
N PHE A 135 -10.04 1.40 -16.49
CA PHE A 135 -11.15 2.01 -17.24
C PHE A 135 -11.46 1.29 -18.56
N TYR A 136 -10.46 0.67 -19.19
CA TYR A 136 -10.67 -0.11 -20.42
C TYR A 136 -11.63 -1.30 -20.23
N LEU A 137 -11.83 -1.76 -18.99
CA LEU A 137 -12.72 -2.88 -18.70
C LEU A 137 -14.18 -2.54 -19.02
N GLU A 138 -14.60 -1.27 -18.95
CA GLU A 138 -15.97 -0.86 -19.30
C GLU A 138 -16.26 -1.20 -20.76
N ASP A 139 -15.38 -0.83 -21.68
CA ASP A 139 -15.56 -1.07 -23.11
C ASP A 139 -15.26 -2.53 -23.49
N ALA A 140 -14.22 -3.13 -22.92
CA ALA A 140 -13.77 -4.47 -23.27
C ALA A 140 -14.69 -5.57 -22.73
N PHE A 141 -15.32 -5.35 -21.58
CA PHE A 141 -16.10 -6.35 -20.88
C PHE A 141 -17.51 -5.90 -20.47
N ASN A 142 -17.93 -4.66 -20.78
CA ASN A 142 -19.27 -4.16 -20.42
C ASN A 142 -19.54 -4.23 -18.90
N VAL A 143 -18.54 -3.83 -18.11
CA VAL A 143 -18.65 -3.67 -16.65
C VAL A 143 -18.84 -2.19 -16.29
N LYS A 144 -19.24 -1.89 -15.05
CA LYS A 144 -19.32 -0.53 -14.51
C LYS A 144 -18.11 -0.25 -13.65
N ILE A 145 -17.53 0.95 -13.74
CA ILE A 145 -16.45 1.38 -12.84
C ILE A 145 -17.00 2.29 -11.75
N VAL A 146 -16.63 2.01 -10.49
CA VAL A 146 -16.94 2.88 -9.34
C VAL A 146 -15.65 3.28 -8.64
N PRO A 147 -15.23 4.56 -8.73
CA PRO A 147 -14.13 5.10 -7.95
C PRO A 147 -14.44 5.10 -6.45
N ASN A 148 -13.53 4.54 -5.64
CA ASN A 148 -13.53 4.65 -4.18
C ASN A 148 -12.47 5.69 -3.78
N SER A 149 -12.90 6.87 -3.35
CA SER A 149 -11.99 7.95 -2.91
C SER A 149 -11.39 7.73 -1.53
N GLU A 150 -11.91 6.79 -0.74
CA GLU A 150 -11.46 6.51 0.64
C GLU A 150 -10.46 5.34 0.72
N TYR A 151 -10.02 4.80 -0.42
CA TYR A 151 -9.13 3.62 -0.47
C TYR A 151 -7.78 3.81 0.27
N SER A 152 -7.32 5.05 0.44
CA SER A 152 -6.06 5.38 1.10
C SER A 152 -6.20 5.64 2.60
N THR A 153 -7.42 5.96 3.07
CA THR A 153 -7.72 6.28 4.47
C THR A 153 -8.48 5.16 5.19
N ARG A 154 -9.05 4.23 4.43
CA ARG A 154 -9.81 3.07 4.91
C ARG A 154 -9.35 1.77 4.26
N ASN A 155 -9.72 0.66 4.89
CA ASN A 155 -9.52 -0.67 4.33
C ASN A 155 -10.65 -1.06 3.34
N ASN A 156 -10.76 -2.35 2.97
CA ASN A 156 -11.72 -2.84 1.95
C ASN A 156 -13.22 -2.59 2.30
N ASN A 157 -13.56 -2.22 3.55
CA ASN A 157 -14.93 -1.83 3.92
C ASN A 157 -15.43 -0.60 3.14
N SER A 158 -14.51 0.29 2.73
CA SER A 158 -14.84 1.47 1.94
C SER A 158 -15.29 1.11 0.52
N SER A 159 -14.71 0.05 -0.06
CA SER A 159 -15.14 -0.48 -1.35
C SER A 159 -16.56 -1.01 -1.28
N ILE A 160 -16.94 -1.68 -0.18
CA ILE A 160 -18.32 -2.14 0.03
C ILE A 160 -19.26 -0.96 0.25
N MET A 161 -18.86 0.06 1.02
CA MET A 161 -19.67 1.26 1.24
C MET A 161 -19.98 1.99 -0.08
N ALA A 162 -18.98 2.14 -0.96
CA ALA A 162 -19.13 2.80 -2.26
C ALA A 162 -20.22 2.18 -3.15
N VAL A 163 -20.51 0.89 -2.95
CA VAL A 163 -21.54 0.14 -3.71
C VAL A 163 -22.65 -0.42 -2.82
N ALA A 164 -22.81 0.08 -1.59
CA ALA A 164 -23.78 -0.45 -0.62
C ALA A 164 -25.22 -0.50 -1.16
N ASN A 165 -25.59 0.44 -2.04
CA ASN A 165 -26.91 0.50 -2.67
C ASN A 165 -27.13 -0.55 -3.77
N GLN A 166 -26.08 -1.27 -4.18
CA GLN A 166 -26.11 -2.30 -5.21
C GLN A 166 -26.20 -3.71 -4.63
N LEU A 167 -26.01 -3.87 -3.31
CA LEU A 167 -25.96 -5.18 -2.66
C LEU A 167 -27.36 -5.79 -2.49
N SER A 168 -27.52 -7.00 -2.98
CA SER A 168 -28.72 -7.83 -2.85
C SER A 168 -28.33 -9.31 -2.90
N ASN A 169 -28.63 -10.00 -3.99
CA ASN A 169 -28.11 -11.32 -4.33
C ASN A 169 -26.81 -11.14 -5.13
N THR A 170 -25.72 -10.88 -4.43
CA THR A 170 -24.52 -10.26 -4.99
C THR A 170 -23.29 -11.09 -4.68
N TYR A 171 -22.46 -11.34 -5.69
CA TYR A 171 -21.10 -11.82 -5.47
C TYR A 171 -20.19 -10.66 -5.08
N ILE A 172 -19.35 -10.86 -4.05
CA ILE A 172 -18.27 -9.98 -3.64
C ILE A 172 -16.96 -10.71 -3.93
N CYS A 173 -16.11 -10.14 -4.76
CA CYS A 173 -14.86 -10.77 -5.20
C CYS A 173 -13.68 -9.83 -4.99
N SER A 174 -12.50 -10.40 -4.71
CA SER A 174 -11.24 -9.66 -4.79
C SER A 174 -10.65 -9.80 -6.19
N SER A 175 -10.15 -8.69 -6.74
CA SER A 175 -9.62 -8.65 -8.12
C SER A 175 -8.37 -9.51 -8.36
N ASP A 176 -7.76 -10.01 -7.28
CA ASP A 176 -6.51 -10.75 -7.26
C ASP A 176 -6.67 -12.25 -7.01
N ASN A 177 -7.91 -12.76 -6.97
CA ASN A 177 -8.14 -14.20 -6.92
C ASN A 177 -8.02 -14.84 -8.31
N TYR A 178 -7.28 -15.94 -8.39
CA TYR A 178 -7.24 -16.81 -9.56
C TYR A 178 -8.06 -18.07 -9.29
N PHE A 179 -9.05 -18.34 -10.14
CA PHE A 179 -9.86 -19.56 -10.07
C PHE A 179 -9.50 -20.53 -11.19
N ASP A 180 -9.05 -21.75 -10.87
CA ASP A 180 -8.75 -22.79 -11.86
C ASP A 180 -10.01 -23.18 -12.66
N GLU A 181 -11.11 -23.35 -11.94
CA GLU A 181 -12.45 -23.66 -12.47
C GLU A 181 -13.40 -22.52 -12.15
N ASN A 182 -14.43 -22.32 -12.98
CA ASN A 182 -15.40 -21.25 -12.77
C ASN A 182 -16.24 -21.53 -11.50
N PRO A 183 -16.11 -20.70 -10.44
CA PRO A 183 -16.78 -20.99 -9.17
C PRO A 183 -18.18 -20.38 -9.10
N PHE A 184 -18.57 -19.55 -10.07
CA PHE A 184 -19.77 -18.74 -10.01
C PHE A 184 -21.00 -19.52 -10.48
N GLU A 185 -22.10 -19.38 -9.75
CA GLU A 185 -23.35 -20.06 -10.03
C GLU A 185 -24.44 -19.02 -10.36
N LYS A 186 -25.28 -19.31 -11.36
CA LYS A 186 -26.40 -18.43 -11.73
C LYS A 186 -27.46 -18.29 -10.63
N TYR A 187 -27.61 -19.33 -9.81
CA TYR A 187 -28.56 -19.40 -8.71
C TYR A 187 -27.85 -19.91 -7.47
N VAL A 188 -27.99 -19.19 -6.36
CA VAL A 188 -27.33 -19.51 -5.09
C VAL A 188 -28.36 -19.55 -3.96
N TRP A 189 -28.32 -20.61 -3.18
CA TRP A 189 -29.32 -20.87 -2.14
C TRP A 189 -29.32 -19.83 -1.01
N LYS A 190 -28.13 -19.43 -0.57
CA LYS A 190 -27.93 -18.61 0.63
C LYS A 190 -26.56 -17.95 0.63
N ALA A 191 -26.41 -16.87 1.40
CA ALA A 191 -25.14 -16.24 1.68
C ALA A 191 -24.08 -17.27 2.11
N TYR A 192 -22.89 -17.19 1.52
CA TYR A 192 -21.78 -18.07 1.86
C TYR A 192 -20.42 -17.40 1.69
N TYR A 193 -19.43 -17.90 2.44
CA TYR A 193 -18.01 -17.61 2.23
C TYR A 193 -17.29 -18.85 1.68
N SER A 194 -16.47 -18.71 0.63
CA SER A 194 -15.69 -19.83 0.10
C SER A 194 -14.54 -20.25 1.03
N ALA A 195 -14.33 -21.55 1.12
CA ALA A 195 -13.41 -22.14 2.08
C ALA A 195 -12.58 -23.25 1.46
N GLN A 196 -11.29 -23.29 1.82
CA GLN A 196 -10.40 -24.42 1.56
C GLN A 196 -9.86 -24.98 2.88
N PHE A 197 -9.43 -26.25 2.85
CA PHE A 197 -8.89 -26.93 4.03
C PHE A 197 -7.37 -26.88 4.03
N GLN A 198 -6.79 -26.35 5.10
CA GLN A 198 -5.34 -26.36 5.31
C GLN A 198 -4.96 -27.44 6.30
N GLN A 199 -4.14 -28.40 5.86
CA GLN A 199 -3.49 -29.37 6.74
C GLN A 199 -2.29 -28.73 7.45
N GLY A 200 -2.09 -29.04 8.74
CA GLY A 200 -1.00 -28.46 9.52
C GLY A 200 -1.33 -27.06 10.02
N HIS A 201 -0.32 -26.29 10.43
CA HIS A 201 -0.51 -24.94 10.99
C HIS A 201 -0.78 -23.92 9.88
N THR A 202 -1.63 -22.93 10.18
CA THR A 202 -1.91 -21.81 9.30
C THR A 202 -2.05 -20.51 10.10
N LYS A 203 -1.79 -19.38 9.44
CA LYS A 203 -2.08 -18.02 9.93
C LYS A 203 -3.38 -17.46 9.36
N GLU A 204 -4.07 -18.22 8.51
CA GLU A 204 -5.30 -17.82 7.85
C GLU A 204 -6.51 -17.72 8.80
N TRP A 205 -7.59 -17.13 8.29
CA TRP A 205 -8.85 -16.89 8.99
C TRP A 205 -9.67 -18.19 9.07
N CYS A 206 -9.43 -18.95 10.14
CA CYS A 206 -10.00 -20.29 10.34
C CYS A 206 -11.45 -20.22 10.83
N MET A 207 -12.34 -20.97 10.18
CA MET A 207 -13.77 -21.03 10.47
C MET A 207 -14.14 -22.20 11.38
N THR A 208 -15.03 -21.93 12.33
CA THR A 208 -15.85 -22.93 13.01
C THR A 208 -17.27 -22.88 12.44
N TYR A 209 -17.88 -24.05 12.25
CA TYR A 209 -19.21 -24.15 11.66
C TYR A 209 -20.14 -25.03 12.49
N GLY A 210 -21.42 -24.68 12.46
CA GLY A 210 -22.52 -25.40 13.11
C GLY A 210 -23.34 -26.25 12.13
N ALA A 211 -24.62 -26.46 12.47
CA ALA A 211 -25.54 -27.18 11.60
C ALA A 211 -25.71 -26.48 10.24
N HIS A 212 -25.82 -27.27 9.18
CA HIS A 212 -25.91 -26.77 7.79
C HIS A 212 -24.74 -25.86 7.39
N ASP A 213 -23.55 -26.14 7.91
CA ASP A 213 -22.31 -25.39 7.63
C ASP A 213 -22.40 -23.88 7.95
N ARG A 214 -23.32 -23.44 8.83
CA ARG A 214 -23.38 -22.04 9.28
C ARG A 214 -22.06 -21.68 9.97
N ILE A 215 -21.42 -20.59 9.54
CA ILE A 215 -20.22 -20.08 10.19
C ILE A 215 -20.64 -19.50 11.54
N THR A 216 -20.02 -19.96 12.62
CA THR A 216 -20.34 -19.54 14.00
C THR A 216 -19.20 -18.83 14.70
N LYS A 217 -17.98 -18.96 14.17
CA LYS A 217 -16.79 -18.29 14.70
C LYS A 217 -15.71 -18.25 13.64
N VAL A 218 -14.92 -17.18 13.63
CA VAL A 218 -13.67 -17.09 12.86
C VAL A 218 -12.53 -16.71 13.82
N THR A 219 -11.37 -17.33 13.65
CA THR A 219 -10.15 -17.00 14.40
C THR A 219 -8.95 -16.94 13.47
N ILE A 220 -8.11 -15.91 13.63
CA ILE A 220 -6.85 -15.81 12.89
C ILE A 220 -5.88 -16.86 13.43
N GLY A 221 -5.42 -17.72 12.53
CA GLY A 221 -4.53 -18.82 12.81
C GLY A 221 -5.23 -20.05 13.37
N GLY A 222 -4.63 -21.22 13.12
CA GLY A 222 -5.19 -22.50 13.51
C GLY A 222 -4.36 -23.68 13.03
N SER A 223 -4.95 -24.87 13.10
CA SER A 223 -4.39 -26.07 12.48
C SER A 223 -5.46 -27.04 12.04
N ASN A 224 -5.26 -27.71 10.89
CA ASN A 224 -6.22 -28.65 10.31
C ASN A 224 -7.62 -28.05 10.22
N ALA A 225 -7.72 -26.88 9.61
CA ALA A 225 -8.90 -26.03 9.65
C ALA A 225 -9.31 -25.57 8.25
N TRP A 226 -10.61 -25.33 8.10
CA TRP A 226 -11.15 -24.62 6.96
C TRP A 226 -10.91 -23.12 7.15
N TYR A 227 -10.40 -22.44 6.13
CA TYR A 227 -10.12 -21.00 6.20
C TYR A 227 -10.81 -20.24 5.08
N MET A 228 -11.07 -18.95 5.33
CA MET A 228 -11.71 -18.02 4.41
C MET A 228 -10.75 -17.69 3.27
N ILE A 229 -11.19 -17.90 2.02
CA ILE A 229 -10.40 -17.55 0.82
C ILE A 229 -11.34 -17.33 -0.35
N GLY A 230 -11.07 -16.33 -1.20
CA GLY A 230 -11.75 -16.18 -2.49
C GLY A 230 -13.02 -15.32 -2.47
N HIS A 231 -14.02 -15.77 -3.23
CA HIS A 231 -15.26 -15.04 -3.46
C HIS A 231 -16.31 -15.33 -2.39
N VAL A 232 -17.20 -14.36 -2.18
CA VAL A 232 -18.28 -14.45 -1.21
C VAL A 232 -19.58 -14.16 -1.92
N TYR A 233 -20.66 -14.81 -1.49
CA TYR A 233 -21.99 -14.49 -1.96
C TYR A 233 -22.81 -13.92 -0.82
N PHE A 234 -23.40 -12.75 -1.02
CA PHE A 234 -24.41 -12.20 -0.14
C PHE A 234 -25.78 -12.48 -0.75
N ASP A 235 -26.69 -13.07 0.03
CA ASP A 235 -28.10 -13.07 -0.32
C ASP A 235 -28.77 -11.75 0.09
N GLU A 236 -30.00 -11.52 -0.38
CA GLU A 236 -30.74 -10.29 -0.12
C GLU A 236 -30.88 -9.97 1.39
N ALA A 237 -31.10 -10.99 2.23
CA ALA A 237 -31.25 -10.80 3.67
C ALA A 237 -29.93 -10.39 4.33
N PHE A 238 -28.84 -11.08 4.00
CA PHE A 238 -27.50 -10.76 4.46
C PHE A 238 -27.11 -9.35 4.02
N SER A 239 -27.26 -9.03 2.73
CA SER A 239 -26.91 -7.73 2.15
C SER A 239 -27.62 -6.59 2.87
N LYS A 240 -28.93 -6.72 3.09
CA LYS A 240 -29.72 -5.70 3.79
C LYS A 240 -29.24 -5.48 5.23
N ARG A 241 -28.99 -6.56 6.00
CA ARG A 241 -28.53 -6.43 7.39
C ARG A 241 -27.10 -5.91 7.46
N PHE A 242 -26.20 -6.41 6.61
CA PHE A 242 -24.81 -5.99 6.56
C PHE A 242 -24.68 -4.51 6.21
N VAL A 243 -25.41 -4.03 5.20
CA VAL A 243 -25.40 -2.60 4.82
C VAL A 243 -25.92 -1.71 5.95
N GLN A 244 -26.92 -2.17 6.72
CA GLN A 244 -27.39 -1.42 7.88
C GLN A 244 -26.30 -1.29 8.93
N ILE A 245 -25.65 -2.40 9.31
CA ILE A 245 -24.54 -2.42 10.27
C ILE A 245 -23.41 -1.52 9.78
N LEU A 246 -22.98 -1.71 8.53
CA LEU A 246 -21.89 -0.94 7.93
C LEU A 246 -22.16 0.56 7.99
N ARG A 247 -23.40 1.02 7.71
CA ARG A 247 -23.78 2.44 7.80
C ARG A 247 -23.81 2.97 9.23
N GLU A 248 -24.24 2.16 10.20
CA GLU A 248 -24.29 2.54 11.61
C GLU A 248 -22.88 2.70 12.18
N GLU A 249 -21.93 1.90 11.70
CA GLU A 249 -20.57 1.85 12.24
C GLU A 249 -19.52 2.55 11.38
N TYR A 250 -19.85 2.98 10.16
CA TYR A 250 -18.87 3.48 9.19
C TYR A 250 -18.02 4.57 9.81
N ASP A 251 -18.64 5.67 10.25
CA ASP A 251 -17.94 6.87 10.72
C ASP A 251 -17.27 6.72 12.10
N LEU A 252 -17.34 5.54 12.72
CA LEU A 252 -16.67 5.28 13.98
C LEU A 252 -15.15 5.15 13.76
N PRO A 253 -14.29 5.84 14.56
CA PRO A 253 -12.84 5.79 14.36
C PRO A 253 -12.24 4.39 14.36
N GLN A 254 -12.78 3.47 15.18
CA GLN A 254 -12.32 2.09 15.25
C GLN A 254 -12.66 1.25 14.00
N THR A 255 -13.60 1.69 13.17
CA THR A 255 -14.04 0.96 11.96
C THR A 255 -13.18 1.28 10.75
N ALA A 256 -12.51 2.43 10.71
CA ALA A 256 -11.76 2.90 9.54
C ALA A 256 -10.71 1.87 9.04
N GLY A 257 -9.99 1.21 9.95
CA GLY A 257 -8.96 0.24 9.63
C GLY A 257 -9.44 -1.20 9.38
N LYS A 258 -10.72 -1.51 9.66
CA LYS A 258 -11.27 -2.87 9.61
C LYS A 258 -11.51 -3.34 8.18
N LEU A 259 -11.26 -4.61 7.90
CA LEU A 259 -11.81 -5.28 6.73
C LEU A 259 -13.34 -5.42 6.89
N TRP A 260 -14.08 -5.58 5.80
CA TRP A 260 -15.51 -5.90 5.89
C TRP A 260 -15.72 -7.26 6.57
N GLU A 261 -14.75 -8.17 6.43
CA GLU A 261 -14.70 -9.45 7.14
C GLU A 261 -14.62 -9.27 8.66
N ASP A 262 -13.88 -8.28 9.17
CA ASP A 262 -13.85 -7.99 10.61
C ASP A 262 -15.24 -7.58 11.11
N ILE A 263 -15.94 -6.73 10.35
CA ILE A 263 -17.32 -6.31 10.67
C ILE A 263 -18.26 -7.51 10.64
N PHE A 264 -18.13 -8.41 9.65
CA PHE A 264 -18.90 -9.65 9.63
C PHE A 264 -18.66 -10.51 10.88
N ILE A 265 -17.41 -10.66 11.31
CA ILE A 265 -17.06 -11.49 12.48
C ILE A 265 -17.64 -10.91 13.77
N GLU A 266 -17.58 -9.60 13.95
CA GLU A 266 -18.13 -8.92 15.12
C GLU A 266 -19.66 -9.05 15.21
N HIS A 267 -20.34 -9.22 14.07
CA HIS A 267 -21.79 -9.37 13.97
C HIS A 267 -22.23 -10.77 13.50
N ILE A 268 -21.41 -11.80 13.73
CA ILE A 268 -21.64 -13.16 13.22
C ILE A 268 -22.94 -13.80 13.71
N ASP A 269 -23.44 -13.37 14.87
CA ASP A 269 -24.71 -13.83 15.43
C ASP A 269 -25.93 -13.25 14.68
N GLU A 270 -25.75 -12.07 14.07
CA GLU A 270 -26.77 -11.32 13.33
C GLU A 270 -26.76 -11.61 11.82
N LEU A 271 -25.63 -12.12 11.32
CA LEU A 271 -25.36 -12.33 9.90
C LEU A 271 -25.25 -13.82 9.58
N ASP A 272 -26.30 -14.35 8.95
CA ASP A 272 -26.42 -15.78 8.66
C ASP A 272 -25.74 -16.16 7.34
N MET A 273 -24.50 -16.64 7.44
CA MET A 273 -23.66 -17.05 6.31
C MET A 273 -23.17 -18.50 6.47
N GLN A 274 -23.17 -19.25 5.37
CA GLN A 274 -22.68 -20.63 5.32
C GLN A 274 -21.24 -20.71 4.83
N MET A 275 -20.54 -21.79 5.19
CA MET A 275 -19.25 -22.12 4.63
C MET A 275 -19.44 -22.94 3.34
N ARG A 276 -18.84 -22.50 2.22
CA ARG A 276 -18.82 -23.25 0.96
C ARG A 276 -17.45 -23.91 0.78
N LYS A 277 -17.40 -25.23 0.92
CA LYS A 277 -16.16 -26.02 0.86
C LYS A 277 -15.74 -26.27 -0.58
N TYR A 278 -14.45 -26.06 -0.85
CA TYR A 278 -13.75 -26.45 -2.07
C TYR A 278 -12.67 -27.47 -1.68
N ASP A 279 -12.98 -28.75 -1.82
CA ASP A 279 -12.09 -29.86 -1.38
C ASP A 279 -10.80 -29.95 -2.21
N THR A 280 -10.88 -29.60 -3.50
CA THR A 280 -9.70 -29.39 -4.35
C THR A 280 -9.38 -27.90 -4.38
N PRO A 281 -8.12 -27.50 -4.15
CA PRO A 281 -7.76 -26.09 -4.12
C PRO A 281 -7.82 -25.50 -5.54
N ILE A 282 -8.97 -24.93 -5.89
CA ILE A 282 -9.20 -24.24 -7.16
C ILE A 282 -9.10 -22.72 -7.05
N ILE A 283 -9.02 -22.21 -5.82
CA ILE A 283 -8.94 -20.78 -5.50
C ILE A 283 -7.51 -20.49 -5.06
N HIS A 284 -6.86 -19.56 -5.75
CA HIS A 284 -5.52 -19.10 -5.42
C HIS A 284 -5.55 -17.61 -5.15
N GLU A 285 -4.94 -17.21 -4.04
CA GLU A 285 -4.66 -15.83 -3.69
C GLU A 285 -3.18 -15.74 -3.39
N PHE A 286 -2.49 -14.81 -4.05
CA PHE A 286 -1.03 -14.71 -3.95
C PHE A 286 -0.69 -13.57 -3.02
N ASP A 287 -0.09 -13.82 -1.87
CA ASP A 287 0.29 -12.79 -0.91
C ASP A 287 1.70 -12.22 -1.18
N SER A 288 2.50 -12.92 -1.98
CA SER A 288 3.84 -12.52 -2.39
C SER A 288 4.16 -12.86 -3.85
N ILE A 289 5.21 -12.24 -4.38
CA ILE A 289 5.75 -12.55 -5.71
C ILE A 289 6.29 -14.00 -5.75
N ASP A 290 6.82 -14.49 -4.63
CA ASP A 290 7.35 -15.85 -4.53
C ASP A 290 6.24 -16.90 -4.65
N GLU A 291 5.10 -16.73 -3.97
CA GLU A 291 3.93 -17.61 -4.13
C GLU A 291 3.40 -17.60 -5.57
N LEU A 292 3.33 -16.42 -6.18
CA LEU A 292 2.91 -16.30 -7.58
C LEU A 292 3.85 -17.06 -8.52
N ARG A 293 5.16 -16.98 -8.28
CA ARG A 293 6.19 -17.67 -9.06
C ARG A 293 6.14 -19.19 -8.85
N GLU A 294 5.84 -19.67 -7.65
CA GLU A 294 5.62 -21.10 -7.42
C GLU A 294 4.43 -21.63 -8.25
N PHE A 295 3.38 -20.81 -8.40
CA PHE A 295 2.19 -21.16 -9.17
C PHE A 295 2.36 -21.01 -10.69
N ASP A 296 3.08 -19.97 -11.13
CA ASP A 296 3.45 -19.67 -12.52
C ASP A 296 4.97 -19.42 -12.61
N PRO A 297 5.79 -20.47 -12.82
CA PRO A 297 7.25 -20.35 -12.88
C PRO A 297 7.78 -19.42 -13.97
N LEU A 298 6.97 -19.12 -15.00
CA LEU A 298 7.35 -18.21 -16.09
C LEU A 298 6.89 -16.77 -15.83
N PHE A 299 6.30 -16.49 -14.67
CA PHE A 299 5.75 -15.18 -14.33
C PHE A 299 6.77 -14.05 -14.52
N LEU A 300 7.95 -14.17 -13.87
CA LEU A 300 8.99 -13.14 -13.94
C LEU A 300 9.60 -12.99 -15.33
N GLU A 301 9.57 -14.02 -16.17
CA GLU A 301 10.06 -13.91 -17.55
C GLU A 301 9.09 -13.14 -18.45
N ASN A 302 7.79 -13.29 -18.17
CA ASN A 302 6.71 -12.69 -18.95
C ASN A 302 6.25 -11.33 -18.42
N ILE A 303 6.75 -10.90 -17.25
CA ILE A 303 6.39 -9.61 -16.68
C ILE A 303 7.05 -8.48 -17.48
N ASP A 304 6.20 -7.60 -18.01
CA ASP A 304 6.61 -6.33 -18.60
C ASP A 304 6.70 -5.31 -17.46
N SER A 305 7.93 -5.06 -16.98
CA SER A 305 8.19 -4.21 -15.82
C SER A 305 9.55 -3.55 -15.97
N ALA A 306 9.54 -2.22 -16.03
CA ALA A 306 10.75 -1.42 -16.18
C ALA A 306 11.66 -1.62 -14.97
N ILE A 307 11.09 -1.79 -13.77
CA ILE A 307 11.85 -2.05 -12.54
C ILE A 307 12.71 -3.33 -12.67
N PHE A 308 12.14 -4.43 -13.15
CA PHE A 308 12.92 -5.66 -13.37
C PHE A 308 13.93 -5.51 -14.52
N ASP A 309 13.61 -4.73 -15.55
CA ASP A 309 14.54 -4.43 -16.65
C ASP A 309 15.75 -3.61 -16.13
N HIS A 310 15.53 -2.62 -15.27
CA HIS A 310 16.59 -1.85 -14.63
C HIS A 310 17.50 -2.71 -13.76
N ILE A 311 16.92 -3.62 -12.97
CA ILE A 311 17.68 -4.57 -12.14
C ILE A 311 18.56 -5.46 -13.01
N THR A 312 17.97 -6.11 -14.03
CA THR A 312 18.70 -7.03 -14.90
C THR A 312 19.79 -6.33 -15.71
N GLN A 313 19.54 -5.12 -16.21
CA GLN A 313 20.53 -4.31 -16.92
C GLN A 313 21.70 -3.91 -16.00
N THR A 314 21.39 -3.48 -14.77
CA THR A 314 22.38 -3.01 -13.79
C THR A 314 23.25 -4.16 -13.29
N LEU A 315 22.63 -5.26 -12.86
CA LEU A 315 23.32 -6.38 -12.21
C LEU A 315 23.78 -7.45 -13.20
N LYS A 316 23.46 -7.30 -14.49
CA LYS A 316 23.78 -8.27 -15.56
C LYS A 316 23.26 -9.67 -15.24
N CYS A 317 22.04 -9.76 -14.71
CA CYS A 317 21.36 -11.01 -14.36
C CYS A 317 20.10 -11.24 -15.22
N LYS A 318 19.48 -12.41 -15.12
CA LYS A 318 18.16 -12.67 -15.70
C LYS A 318 17.06 -12.32 -14.69
N LYS A 319 15.83 -12.08 -15.17
CA LYS A 319 14.67 -11.87 -14.29
C LYS A 319 14.42 -13.09 -13.38
N SER A 320 14.67 -14.29 -13.88
CA SER A 320 14.61 -15.55 -13.14
C SER A 320 15.57 -15.64 -11.95
N ASP A 321 16.65 -14.84 -11.95
CA ASP A 321 17.66 -14.84 -10.89
C ASP A 321 17.25 -13.97 -9.69
N ILE A 322 16.15 -13.22 -9.81
CA ILE A 322 15.65 -12.30 -8.79
C ILE A 322 14.68 -13.05 -7.86
N HIS A 323 14.88 -12.92 -6.54
CA HIS A 323 14.05 -13.56 -5.52
C HIS A 323 14.03 -12.76 -4.21
N ASN A 324 13.25 -13.23 -3.21
CA ASN A 324 13.11 -12.58 -1.89
C ASN A 324 12.70 -11.11 -2.01
N VAL A 325 11.70 -10.83 -2.85
CA VAL A 325 11.27 -9.46 -3.13
C VAL A 325 10.20 -9.04 -2.14
N TYR A 326 10.45 -7.97 -1.38
CA TYR A 326 9.48 -7.45 -0.40
C TYR A 326 9.64 -5.95 -0.14
N PRO A 327 8.57 -5.23 0.22
CA PRO A 327 8.64 -3.80 0.53
C PRO A 327 9.44 -3.50 1.79
N LEU A 328 10.21 -2.41 1.79
CA LEU A 328 10.87 -1.86 2.97
C LEU A 328 10.04 -0.68 3.51
N LYS A 329 9.54 -0.78 4.75
CA LYS A 329 8.67 0.22 5.38
C LYS A 329 9.45 1.38 6.04
N LYS A 330 10.40 2.02 5.34
CA LYS A 330 11.16 3.16 5.87
C LYS A 330 11.28 4.28 4.84
N GLY A 331 10.80 5.47 5.18
CA GLY A 331 10.81 6.70 4.36
C GLY A 331 9.42 7.32 4.19
N LEU A 332 9.33 8.66 4.18
CA LEU A 332 8.08 9.40 4.01
C LEU A 332 7.66 9.51 2.53
N THR A 333 8.63 9.63 1.62
CA THR A 333 8.41 10.04 0.21
C THR A 333 8.70 8.95 -0.81
N ASN A 334 9.52 7.95 -0.46
CA ASN A 334 10.12 7.02 -1.43
C ASN A 334 9.64 5.57 -1.26
N LEU A 335 9.32 4.93 -2.39
CA LEU A 335 8.84 3.55 -2.45
C LEU A 335 10.03 2.59 -2.61
N SER A 336 10.44 1.95 -1.52
CA SER A 336 11.62 1.06 -1.51
C SER A 336 11.24 -0.41 -1.35
N CYS A 337 11.94 -1.29 -2.06
CA CYS A 337 11.83 -2.74 -1.89
C CYS A 337 13.20 -3.41 -1.83
N HIS A 338 13.27 -4.49 -1.05
CA HIS A 338 14.39 -5.41 -1.04
C HIS A 338 14.24 -6.40 -2.19
N PHE A 339 15.38 -6.86 -2.73
CA PHE A 339 15.45 -8.02 -3.60
C PHE A 339 16.83 -8.69 -3.51
N SER A 340 16.90 -9.99 -3.83
CA SER A 340 18.14 -10.75 -3.90
C SER A 340 18.45 -11.18 -5.34
N VAL A 341 19.74 -11.25 -5.68
CA VAL A 341 20.26 -11.91 -6.89
C VAL A 341 21.41 -12.81 -6.47
N GLY A 342 21.22 -14.12 -6.58
CA GLY A 342 22.15 -15.11 -6.03
C GLY A 342 22.27 -14.96 -4.51
N ASN A 343 23.50 -14.80 -4.00
CA ASN A 343 23.76 -14.62 -2.57
C ASN A 343 23.88 -13.14 -2.16
N SER A 344 23.59 -12.20 -3.05
CA SER A 344 23.69 -10.76 -2.79
C SER A 344 22.31 -10.13 -2.64
N GLU A 345 22.21 -9.18 -1.71
CA GLU A 345 20.97 -8.50 -1.36
C GLU A 345 21.07 -7.01 -1.72
N TYR A 346 19.94 -6.46 -2.17
CA TYR A 346 19.86 -5.14 -2.78
C TYR A 346 18.58 -4.42 -2.37
N VAL A 347 18.58 -3.10 -2.55
CA VAL A 347 17.42 -2.22 -2.39
C VAL A 347 17.17 -1.50 -3.70
N TYR A 348 15.95 -1.60 -4.22
CA TYR A 348 15.45 -0.76 -5.30
C TYR A 348 14.58 0.34 -4.72
N ARG A 349 14.91 1.60 -5.01
CA ARG A 349 14.09 2.77 -4.69
C ARG A 349 13.42 3.27 -5.96
N HIS A 350 12.09 3.26 -5.95
CA HIS A 350 11.26 3.91 -6.97
C HIS A 350 10.89 5.31 -6.47
N PRO A 351 10.98 6.35 -7.32
CA PRO A 351 10.61 7.71 -6.92
C PRO A 351 9.12 7.78 -6.57
N GLY A 352 8.78 8.55 -5.54
CA GLY A 352 7.37 8.81 -5.18
C GLY A 352 6.67 9.65 -6.25
N VAL A 353 5.37 9.44 -6.44
CA VAL A 353 4.54 10.24 -7.34
C VAL A 353 4.56 11.71 -6.87
N GLY A 354 4.82 12.65 -7.79
CA GLY A 354 4.81 14.09 -7.48
C GLY A 354 6.10 14.63 -6.83
N THR A 355 7.09 13.79 -6.54
CA THR A 355 8.37 14.22 -5.96
C THR A 355 9.22 15.10 -6.90
N ASP A 356 8.92 15.12 -8.20
CA ASP A 356 9.59 15.92 -9.23
C ASP A 356 9.53 17.42 -9.01
N VAL A 357 8.52 17.89 -8.27
CA VAL A 357 8.34 19.31 -7.95
C VAL A 357 9.33 19.77 -6.86
N LEU A 358 9.86 18.84 -6.07
CA LEU A 358 10.69 19.11 -4.90
C LEU A 358 12.13 18.63 -5.05
N ILE A 359 12.34 17.53 -5.80
CA ILE A 359 13.63 16.85 -5.91
C ILE A 359 14.26 17.08 -7.28
N ASN A 360 15.52 17.53 -7.28
CA ASN A 360 16.32 17.60 -8.50
C ASN A 360 17.08 16.27 -8.68
N ARG A 361 16.52 15.38 -9.50
CA ARG A 361 17.06 14.02 -9.75
C ARG A 361 18.48 14.02 -10.33
N GLN A 362 18.82 15.00 -11.17
CA GLN A 362 20.16 15.15 -11.71
C GLN A 362 21.17 15.48 -10.61
N ALA A 363 20.81 16.40 -9.71
CA ALA A 363 21.64 16.75 -8.57
C ALA A 363 21.78 15.60 -7.57
N GLU A 364 20.70 14.85 -7.30
CA GLU A 364 20.75 13.66 -6.45
C GLU A 364 21.72 12.61 -7.03
N ALA A 365 21.65 12.32 -8.33
CA ALA A 365 22.53 11.36 -8.97
C ALA A 365 24.00 11.78 -8.90
N GLU A 366 24.31 13.06 -9.08
CA GLU A 366 25.66 13.61 -8.90
C GLU A 366 26.14 13.46 -7.45
N ALA A 367 25.29 13.79 -6.48
CA ALA A 367 25.61 13.68 -5.07
C ALA A 367 25.85 12.23 -4.63
N LEU A 368 25.05 11.27 -5.10
CA LEU A 368 25.23 9.84 -4.83
C LEU A 368 26.56 9.31 -5.37
N GLN A 369 26.95 9.72 -6.58
CA GLN A 369 28.24 9.36 -7.16
C GLN A 369 29.41 9.92 -6.35
N LEU A 370 29.31 11.18 -5.91
CA LEU A 370 30.33 11.80 -5.04
C LEU A 370 30.38 11.13 -3.66
N ALA A 371 29.24 10.83 -3.05
CA ALA A 371 29.15 10.14 -1.76
C ALA A 371 29.83 8.78 -1.81
N GLN A 372 29.65 8.03 -2.90
CA GLN A 372 30.35 6.76 -3.12
C GLN A 372 31.86 6.97 -3.29
N LYS A 373 32.28 7.94 -4.10
CA LYS A 373 33.70 8.29 -4.33
C LYS A 373 34.41 8.69 -3.02
N LEU A 374 33.73 9.44 -2.17
CA LEU A 374 34.23 9.91 -0.87
C LEU A 374 34.15 8.82 0.22
N GLY A 375 33.52 7.67 -0.07
CA GLY A 375 33.33 6.59 0.90
C GLY A 375 32.29 6.88 1.99
N LEU A 376 31.43 7.89 1.77
CA LEU A 376 30.37 8.29 2.68
C LEU A 376 29.14 7.38 2.57
N ASP A 377 28.83 6.93 1.36
CA ASP A 377 27.81 5.90 1.10
C ASP A 377 28.47 4.65 0.51
N GLY A 378 28.48 3.57 1.29
CA GLY A 378 29.04 2.27 0.88
C GLY A 378 28.04 1.37 0.16
N THR A 379 26.77 1.79 0.10
CA THR A 379 25.67 0.99 -0.41
C THR A 379 25.36 1.30 -1.87
N PHE A 380 25.58 2.54 -2.32
CA PHE A 380 25.22 2.99 -3.66
C PHE A 380 25.81 2.11 -4.77
N ILE A 381 24.98 1.74 -5.76
CA ILE A 381 25.39 1.01 -6.97
C ILE A 381 25.16 1.87 -8.20
N THR A 382 23.92 2.30 -8.43
CA THR A 382 23.55 3.15 -9.57
C THR A 382 22.25 3.90 -9.30
N ALA A 383 22.04 5.01 -10.00
CA ALA A 383 20.77 5.71 -10.07
C ALA A 383 20.56 6.25 -11.49
N ASP A 384 19.30 6.42 -11.88
CA ASP A 384 18.94 7.09 -13.12
C ASP A 384 18.52 8.54 -12.84
N ALA A 385 19.26 9.48 -13.41
CA ALA A 385 19.06 10.92 -13.20
C ALA A 385 17.78 11.46 -13.85
N LYS A 386 17.18 10.73 -14.80
CA LYS A 386 15.98 11.15 -15.52
C LYS A 386 14.73 10.54 -14.88
N GLU A 387 14.75 9.23 -14.68
CA GLU A 387 13.64 8.46 -14.15
C GLU A 387 13.64 8.40 -12.62
N GLY A 388 14.74 8.76 -11.93
CA GLY A 388 14.78 8.97 -10.49
C GLY A 388 14.85 7.70 -9.63
N TRP A 389 14.96 6.52 -10.25
CA TRP A 389 15.14 5.28 -9.51
C TRP A 389 16.60 5.04 -9.11
N LYS A 390 16.81 4.27 -8.04
CA LYS A 390 18.13 3.95 -7.49
C LYS A 390 18.23 2.49 -7.07
N ILE A 391 19.40 1.90 -7.26
CA ILE A 391 19.77 0.58 -6.73
C ILE A 391 20.96 0.75 -5.76
N SER A 392 20.80 0.19 -4.56
CA SER A 392 21.83 0.13 -3.51
C SER A 392 22.00 -1.31 -3.03
N ARG A 393 23.11 -1.61 -2.35
CA ARG A 393 23.31 -2.83 -1.58
C ARG A 393 22.43 -2.78 -0.33
N PHE A 394 21.82 -3.92 0.00
CA PHE A 394 21.17 -4.07 1.30
C PHE A 394 22.23 -4.33 2.38
N LEU A 395 22.06 -3.69 3.53
CA LEU A 395 22.92 -3.90 4.70
C LEU A 395 22.18 -4.78 5.72
N PRO A 396 22.52 -6.08 5.83
CA PRO A 396 21.90 -6.96 6.81
C PRO A 396 22.26 -6.50 8.23
N ASP A 397 21.30 -6.61 9.14
CA ASP A 397 21.45 -6.31 10.57
C ASP A 397 22.01 -4.90 10.87
N CYS A 398 21.83 -3.94 9.96
CA CYS A 398 22.15 -2.55 10.23
C CYS A 398 21.13 -1.90 11.18
N HIS A 399 21.56 -0.86 11.88
CA HIS A 399 20.69 0.02 12.65
C HIS A 399 20.93 1.48 12.28
N ILE A 400 19.96 2.33 12.55
CA ILE A 400 20.09 3.78 12.38
C ILE A 400 20.95 4.35 13.51
N ALA A 401 21.66 5.44 13.25
CA ALA A 401 22.44 6.12 14.28
C ALA A 401 21.53 6.77 15.33
N ASP A 402 21.85 6.57 16.60
CA ASP A 402 21.29 7.32 17.72
C ASP A 402 22.13 8.58 17.93
N MET A 403 21.60 9.73 17.53
CA MET A 403 22.30 11.01 17.60
C MET A 403 22.38 11.58 19.02
N HIS A 404 21.71 10.97 19.99
CA HIS A 404 21.86 11.27 21.43
C HIS A 404 22.98 10.45 22.08
N ASP A 405 23.48 9.39 21.42
CA ASP A 405 24.69 8.70 21.88
C ASP A 405 25.95 9.50 21.51
N PRO A 406 26.79 9.89 22.49
CA PRO A 406 27.95 10.76 22.21
C PRO A 406 29.00 10.16 21.28
N ASN A 407 29.11 8.84 21.18
CA ASN A 407 30.05 8.19 20.27
C ASN A 407 29.50 8.15 18.86
N GLN A 408 28.23 7.77 18.69
CA GLN A 408 27.58 7.75 17.39
C GLN A 408 27.47 9.17 16.81
N LEU A 409 27.08 10.16 17.61
CA LEU A 409 27.08 11.57 17.23
C LEU A 409 28.44 12.01 16.69
N ARG A 410 29.53 11.62 17.37
CA ARG A 410 30.89 11.98 16.97
C ARG A 410 31.29 11.35 15.64
N GLU A 411 31.01 10.08 15.42
CA GLU A 411 31.33 9.40 14.17
C GLU A 411 30.46 9.90 13.00
N SER A 412 29.17 10.14 13.25
CA SER A 412 28.26 10.77 12.29
C SER A 412 28.71 12.18 11.88
N LEU A 413 29.05 13.04 12.83
CA LEU A 413 29.52 14.40 12.51
C LEU A 413 30.90 14.43 11.84
N LYS A 414 31.75 13.40 12.03
CA LYS A 414 32.98 13.24 11.25
C LYS A 414 32.69 12.98 9.77
N LEU A 415 31.67 12.18 9.45
CA LEU A 415 31.24 11.97 8.05
C LEU A 415 30.76 13.29 7.44
N VAL A 416 29.90 14.02 8.14
CA VAL A 416 29.37 15.32 7.69
C VAL A 416 30.51 16.32 7.46
N ARG A 417 31.44 16.45 8.40
CA ARG A 417 32.60 17.33 8.21
C ARG A 417 33.49 16.88 7.04
N SER A 418 33.68 15.57 6.85
CA SER A 418 34.46 15.05 5.72
C SER A 418 33.82 15.38 4.36
N LEU A 419 32.48 15.41 4.30
CA LEU A 419 31.74 15.90 3.13
C LEU A 419 32.04 17.37 2.88
N HIS A 420 31.93 18.22 3.91
CA HIS A 420 32.12 19.67 3.79
C HIS A 420 33.56 20.05 3.42
N GLU A 421 34.54 19.28 3.91
CA GLU A 421 35.97 19.49 3.64
C GLU A 421 36.45 18.84 2.33
N SER A 422 35.57 18.14 1.60
CA SER A 422 35.93 17.37 0.40
C SER A 422 36.41 18.24 -0.79
N ASN A 423 36.05 19.53 -0.81
CA ASN A 423 36.21 20.43 -1.96
C ASN A 423 35.50 19.96 -3.25
N GLU A 424 34.60 18.99 -3.15
CA GLU A 424 33.76 18.57 -4.27
C GLU A 424 32.62 19.55 -4.48
N SER A 425 32.04 19.55 -5.68
CA SER A 425 30.94 20.45 -6.04
C SER A 425 29.91 19.76 -6.92
N VAL A 426 28.64 20.11 -6.72
CA VAL A 426 27.52 19.74 -7.59
C VAL A 426 26.90 20.97 -8.21
N HIS A 427 26.10 20.81 -9.27
CA HIS A 427 25.51 21.94 -9.98
C HIS A 427 24.40 22.65 -9.20
N ARG A 428 23.71 21.92 -8.31
CA ARG A 428 22.59 22.45 -7.53
C ARG A 428 23.10 23.28 -6.36
N ASN A 429 22.50 24.44 -6.15
CA ASN A 429 22.56 25.16 -4.88
C ASN A 429 21.28 24.86 -4.08
N PHE A 430 21.41 24.79 -2.77
CA PHE A 430 20.28 24.60 -1.86
C PHE A 430 20.44 25.48 -0.63
N ASP A 431 19.54 26.44 -0.45
CA ASP A 431 19.61 27.42 0.62
C ASP A 431 18.28 27.44 1.37
N PHE A 432 18.30 27.24 2.69
CA PHE A 432 17.08 27.15 3.48
C PHE A 432 16.21 28.40 3.39
N TYR A 433 16.82 29.58 3.31
CA TYR A 433 16.07 30.82 3.19
C TYR A 433 15.39 30.90 1.82
N ALA A 434 16.12 30.66 0.73
CA ALA A 434 15.56 30.65 -0.62
C ALA A 434 14.45 29.61 -0.79
N GLU A 435 14.65 28.39 -0.28
CA GLU A 435 13.62 27.33 -0.30
C GLU A 435 12.40 27.71 0.54
N SER A 436 12.60 28.33 1.70
CA SER A 436 11.50 28.86 2.51
C SER A 436 10.65 29.88 1.74
N GLN A 437 11.29 30.80 1.01
CA GLN A 437 10.56 31.76 0.17
C GLN A 437 9.80 31.06 -0.97
N ARG A 438 10.38 30.01 -1.57
CA ARG A 438 9.72 29.18 -2.58
C ARG A 438 8.49 28.48 -2.00
N TYR A 439 8.58 27.87 -0.81
CA TYR A 439 7.46 27.23 -0.14
C TYR A 439 6.36 28.22 0.24
N MET A 440 6.71 29.40 0.74
CA MET A 440 5.73 30.47 1.02
C MET A 440 4.97 30.86 -0.25
N LYS A 441 5.66 31.00 -1.39
CA LYS A 441 5.00 31.27 -2.67
C LYS A 441 4.06 30.14 -3.07
N GLU A 442 4.51 28.89 -2.98
CA GLU A 442 3.71 27.71 -3.31
C GLU A 442 2.42 27.63 -2.47
N LEU A 443 2.52 27.88 -1.16
CA LEU A 443 1.37 27.91 -0.25
C LEU A 443 0.36 29.00 -0.65
N ASN A 444 0.85 30.19 -1.02
CA ASN A 444 0.00 31.28 -1.50
C ASN A 444 -0.66 30.95 -2.84
N ASP A 445 0.08 30.39 -3.79
CA ASP A 445 -0.44 30.00 -5.11
C ASP A 445 -1.55 28.92 -4.98
N ARG A 446 -1.46 28.09 -3.93
CA ARG A 446 -2.48 27.09 -3.56
C ARG A 446 -3.63 27.65 -2.71
N ASN A 447 -3.64 28.94 -2.38
CA ASN A 447 -4.60 29.58 -1.48
C ASN A 447 -4.70 28.92 -0.10
N VAL A 448 -3.58 28.40 0.43
CA VAL A 448 -3.51 27.87 1.79
C VAL A 448 -3.52 29.04 2.77
N GLU A 449 -4.41 29.00 3.77
CA GLU A 449 -4.45 30.02 4.81
C GLU A 449 -3.25 29.84 5.76
N ILE A 450 -2.27 30.74 5.65
CA ILE A 450 -1.08 30.72 6.51
C ILE A 450 -1.36 31.51 7.80
N PRO A 451 -1.23 30.91 8.99
CA PRO A 451 -1.38 31.60 10.26
C PRO A 451 -0.52 32.87 10.39
N GLN A 452 -1.09 33.96 10.91
CA GLN A 452 -0.36 35.24 11.06
C GLN A 452 0.97 35.11 11.81
N LYS A 453 1.06 34.22 12.81
CA LYS A 453 2.32 34.00 13.56
C LYS A 453 3.46 33.43 12.72
N ILE A 454 3.13 32.69 11.66
CA ILE A 454 4.09 32.15 10.69
C ILE A 454 4.55 33.30 9.78
N ILE A 455 3.63 34.15 9.34
CA ILE A 455 3.96 35.39 8.60
C ILE A 455 4.86 36.31 9.45
N ASP A 456 4.57 36.48 10.74
CA ASP A 456 5.41 37.30 11.63
C ASP A 456 6.82 36.69 11.79
N LEU A 457 6.91 35.35 11.80
CA LEU A 457 8.19 34.64 11.86
C LEU A 457 9.01 34.81 10.58
N SER A 458 8.37 34.90 9.40
CA SER A 458 9.07 35.14 8.14
C SER A 458 9.79 36.50 8.15
N VAL A 459 9.16 37.54 8.71
CA VAL A 459 9.80 38.87 8.86
C VAL A 459 11.04 38.81 9.74
N LEU A 460 11.01 38.00 10.80
CA LEU A 460 12.18 37.78 11.66
C LEU A 460 13.27 36.97 10.94
N ALA A 461 12.87 35.96 10.15
CA ALA A 461 13.79 35.19 9.33
C ALA A 461 14.50 36.07 8.27
N ASP A 462 13.77 36.95 7.59
CA ASP A 462 14.33 37.92 6.63
C ASP A 462 15.35 38.84 7.30
N LYS A 463 15.04 39.33 8.51
CA LYS A 463 15.97 40.16 9.29
C LYS A 463 17.23 39.38 9.67
N LEU A 464 17.08 38.14 10.12
CA LEU A 464 18.20 37.28 10.50
C LEU A 464 19.07 36.96 9.28
N HIS A 465 18.47 36.62 8.14
CA HIS A 465 19.18 36.35 6.89
C HIS A 465 20.05 37.54 6.48
N ASN A 466 19.51 38.76 6.55
CA ASN A 466 20.29 39.97 6.28
C ASN A 466 21.49 40.13 7.23
N PHE A 467 21.34 39.81 8.53
CA PHE A 467 22.47 39.85 9.45
C PHE A 467 23.54 38.79 9.14
N VAL A 468 23.13 37.56 8.85
CA VAL A 468 24.04 36.47 8.50
C VAL A 468 24.88 36.85 7.28
N ILE A 469 24.23 37.29 6.20
CA ILE A 469 24.91 37.68 4.95
C ILE A 469 25.84 38.88 5.15
N THR A 470 25.43 39.90 5.91
CA THR A 470 26.20 41.14 6.06
C THR A 470 27.32 41.08 7.10
N GLN A 471 27.19 40.26 8.15
CA GLN A 471 28.16 40.19 9.24
C GLN A 471 29.09 38.99 9.18
N ASP A 472 28.61 37.83 8.72
CA ASP A 472 29.40 36.59 8.71
C ASP A 472 29.80 36.16 7.28
N GLY A 473 29.04 36.57 6.27
CA GLY A 473 29.17 36.06 4.91
C GLY A 473 28.64 34.64 4.77
N THR A 474 28.80 34.05 3.58
CA THR A 474 28.36 32.69 3.25
C THR A 474 29.56 31.77 3.09
N HIS A 475 29.55 30.61 3.76
CA HIS A 475 30.61 29.62 3.68
C HIS A 475 30.09 28.37 2.95
N THR A 476 30.14 28.43 1.63
CA THR A 476 29.52 27.42 0.78
C THR A 476 30.41 26.18 0.59
N CYS A 477 29.87 25.00 0.89
CA CYS A 477 30.44 23.69 0.59
C CYS A 477 29.36 22.74 0.09
N LEU A 478 29.74 21.53 -0.33
CA LEU A 478 28.78 20.47 -0.62
C LEU A 478 28.15 20.02 0.71
N CYS A 479 26.83 20.09 0.84
CA CYS A 479 26.08 19.61 2.01
C CYS A 479 25.08 18.52 1.61
N HIS A 480 24.69 17.72 2.59
CA HIS A 480 23.63 16.72 2.43
C HIS A 480 22.22 17.37 2.47
N ASN A 481 22.10 18.42 3.28
CA ASN A 481 20.92 19.20 3.67
C ASN A 481 19.83 18.44 4.44
N ASP A 482 19.86 17.11 4.43
CA ASP A 482 18.91 16.25 5.16
C ASP A 482 19.60 15.30 6.15
N ILE A 483 20.40 15.84 7.08
CA ILE A 483 21.10 15.03 8.10
C ILE A 483 20.17 14.75 9.28
N LEU A 484 19.87 13.47 9.50
CA LEU A 484 19.22 12.95 10.71
C LEU A 484 19.71 11.54 11.01
N GLY A 485 19.55 11.07 12.25
CA GLY A 485 19.99 9.73 12.67
C GLY A 485 19.44 8.61 11.77
N ALA A 486 18.21 8.77 11.28
CA ALA A 486 17.57 7.81 10.38
C ALA A 486 18.25 7.66 9.00
N ASN A 487 18.99 8.68 8.55
CA ASN A 487 19.73 8.69 7.28
C ASN A 487 21.19 8.23 7.44
N ILE A 488 21.58 7.77 8.63
CA ILE A 488 22.92 7.23 8.90
C ILE A 488 22.77 5.78 9.35
N LEU A 489 23.20 4.84 8.50
CA LEU A 489 23.17 3.42 8.81
C LEU A 489 24.51 2.95 9.36
N ILE A 490 24.46 2.18 10.45
CA ILE A 490 25.62 1.54 11.07
C ILE A 490 25.57 0.05 10.76
N ASP A 491 26.56 -0.46 10.04
CA ASP A 491 26.68 -1.87 9.68
C ASP A 491 27.23 -2.73 10.84
N GLN A 492 27.21 -4.06 10.67
CA GLN A 492 27.76 -5.03 11.63
C GLN A 492 29.26 -4.87 11.93
N ASN A 493 30.00 -4.16 11.07
CA ASN A 493 31.42 -3.86 11.26
C ASN A 493 31.64 -2.48 11.86
N ASN A 494 30.58 -1.84 12.37
CA ASN A 494 30.58 -0.50 12.93
C ASN A 494 31.03 0.58 11.92
N ARG A 495 30.74 0.36 10.64
CA ARG A 495 30.90 1.37 9.58
C ARG A 495 29.62 2.19 9.45
N TYR A 496 29.79 3.48 9.25
CA TYR A 496 28.71 4.43 9.10
C TYR A 496 28.51 4.73 7.61
N HIS A 497 27.25 4.75 7.17
CA HIS A 497 26.84 5.00 5.80
C HIS A 497 25.81 6.13 5.78
N LEU A 498 26.18 7.26 5.20
CA LEU A 498 25.27 8.39 5.00
C LEU A 498 24.47 8.17 3.71
N ILE A 499 23.16 8.00 3.84
CA ILE A 499 22.24 7.69 2.75
C ILE A 499 21.23 8.83 2.54
N ASP A 500 20.45 8.72 1.47
CA ASP A 500 19.33 9.61 1.13
C ASP A 500 19.68 11.05 0.71
N TRP A 501 20.44 11.16 -0.37
CA TRP A 501 21.04 12.40 -0.87
C TRP A 501 20.10 13.30 -1.70
N GLU A 502 18.78 13.20 -1.54
CA GLU A 502 17.79 13.89 -2.39
C GLU A 502 17.80 15.43 -2.23
N TYR A 503 18.22 15.94 -1.07
CA TYR A 503 18.37 17.38 -0.80
C TYR A 503 19.81 17.88 -0.96
N ALA A 504 20.74 17.03 -1.36
CA ALA A 504 22.15 17.42 -1.49
C ALA A 504 22.35 18.57 -2.48
N GLY A 505 23.28 19.46 -2.16
CA GLY A 505 23.53 20.68 -2.90
C GLY A 505 24.66 21.53 -2.31
N MET A 506 25.11 22.52 -3.07
CA MET A 506 26.01 23.56 -2.59
C MET A 506 25.24 24.50 -1.66
N SER A 507 25.73 24.60 -0.43
CA SER A 507 25.01 25.16 0.71
C SER A 507 25.98 25.70 1.75
N ASP A 508 25.50 26.51 2.69
CA ASP A 508 26.33 26.84 3.85
C ASP A 508 26.55 25.59 4.74
N TYR A 509 27.77 25.40 5.23
CA TYR A 509 28.15 24.27 6.09
C TYR A 509 27.24 24.13 7.32
N ALA A 510 26.69 25.23 7.82
CA ALA A 510 25.84 25.21 9.00
C ALA A 510 24.44 24.60 8.75
N GLN A 511 24.03 24.39 7.48
CA GLN A 511 22.72 23.80 7.16
C GLN A 511 22.57 22.37 7.68
N ASP A 512 23.58 21.52 7.47
CA ASP A 512 23.54 20.12 7.92
C ASP A 512 23.46 20.02 9.45
N PHE A 513 24.18 20.90 10.16
CA PHE A 513 24.09 20.99 11.60
C PHE A 513 22.70 21.44 12.06
N GLY A 514 22.11 22.42 11.35
CA GLY A 514 20.75 22.89 11.60
C GLY A 514 19.70 21.78 11.45
N THR A 515 19.73 21.05 10.33
CA THR A 515 18.79 19.94 10.10
C THR A 515 18.93 18.85 11.14
N LEU A 516 20.16 18.48 11.53
CA LEU A 516 20.40 17.49 12.57
C LEU A 516 19.75 17.89 13.89
N CYS A 517 20.03 19.10 14.38
CA CYS A 517 19.49 19.55 15.67
C CYS A 517 17.97 19.60 15.68
N VAL A 518 17.36 19.96 14.56
CA VAL A 518 15.89 20.05 14.42
C VAL A 518 15.25 18.67 14.33
N SER A 519 15.83 17.76 13.54
CA SER A 519 15.22 16.48 13.19
C SER A 519 15.38 15.42 14.28
N ASP A 520 16.49 15.45 15.01
CA ASP A 520 16.75 14.58 16.17
C ASP A 520 16.45 15.31 17.51
N GLU A 521 15.74 16.45 17.46
CA GLU A 521 15.19 17.16 18.63
C GLU A 521 16.20 17.52 19.74
N PHE A 522 17.40 18.00 19.38
CA PHE A 522 18.45 18.34 20.34
C PHE A 522 18.09 19.48 21.30
N ASN A 523 18.28 19.24 22.59
CA ASN A 523 18.18 20.27 23.62
C ASN A 523 19.41 21.21 23.63
N ASN A 524 19.36 22.28 24.42
CA ASN A 524 20.45 23.27 24.49
C ASN A 524 21.81 22.69 24.86
N THR A 525 21.85 21.73 25.78
CA THR A 525 23.10 21.11 26.22
C THR A 525 23.69 20.31 25.06
N GLU A 526 22.86 19.50 24.40
CA GLU A 526 23.25 18.70 23.24
C GLU A 526 23.74 19.59 22.09
N ILE A 527 23.03 20.68 21.75
CA ILE A 527 23.46 21.64 20.73
C ILE A 527 24.83 22.21 21.04
N ASN A 528 25.07 22.68 22.27
CA ASN A 528 26.35 23.28 22.65
C ASN A 528 27.50 22.28 22.59
N GLU A 529 27.27 21.03 23.00
CA GLU A 529 28.25 19.95 22.92
C GLU A 529 28.52 19.57 21.46
N ALA A 530 27.46 19.40 20.66
CA ALA A 530 27.52 19.03 19.25
C ALA A 530 28.27 20.07 18.40
N MET A 531 28.16 21.38 18.70
CA MET A 531 28.90 22.42 17.97
C MET A 531 30.42 22.17 17.99
N SER A 532 30.97 21.79 19.14
CA SER A 532 32.41 21.55 19.28
C SER A 532 32.84 20.24 18.61
N VAL A 533 31.96 19.23 18.64
CA VAL A 533 32.18 17.93 17.97
C VAL A 533 32.17 18.09 16.46
N TYR A 534 31.21 18.86 15.94
CA TYR A 534 31.06 19.16 14.52
C TYR A 534 32.25 19.96 13.99
N LEU A 535 32.58 21.08 14.63
CA LEU A 535 33.69 21.94 14.21
C LEU A 535 35.07 21.33 14.49
N ALA A 536 35.16 20.31 15.35
CA ALA A 536 36.42 19.74 15.85
C ALA A 536 37.34 20.75 16.57
N HIS A 537 36.79 21.87 17.03
CA HIS A 537 37.47 22.84 17.90
C HIS A 537 36.45 23.56 18.78
N THR A 538 36.94 24.35 19.73
CA THR A 538 36.05 25.21 20.53
C THR A 538 35.45 26.30 19.64
N PRO A 539 34.10 26.42 19.56
CA PRO A 539 33.46 27.39 18.68
C PRO A 539 33.68 28.83 19.17
N SER A 540 34.04 29.74 18.28
CA SER A 540 34.06 31.18 18.51
C SER A 540 32.64 31.75 18.69
N ALA A 541 32.54 32.99 19.20
CA ALA A 541 31.23 33.65 19.34
C ALA A 541 30.51 33.82 17.98
N GLN A 542 31.28 34.03 16.90
CA GLN A 542 30.76 34.15 15.55
C GLN A 542 30.22 32.81 15.04
N GLU A 543 30.96 31.72 15.19
CA GLU A 543 30.50 30.38 14.75
C GLU A 543 29.27 29.91 15.53
N LYS A 544 29.23 30.19 16.84
CA LYS A 544 28.04 29.86 17.66
C LYS A 544 26.79 30.54 17.16
N ARG A 545 26.84 31.87 16.92
CA ARG A 545 25.66 32.60 16.41
C ARG A 545 25.27 32.15 15.00
N HIS A 546 26.25 31.78 14.17
CA HIS A 546 26.03 31.29 12.82
C HIS A 546 25.31 29.94 12.82
N LEU A 547 25.81 28.97 13.58
CA LEU A 547 25.17 27.66 13.74
C LEU A 547 23.75 27.80 14.34
N LEU A 548 23.55 28.68 15.33
CA LEU A 548 22.21 28.96 15.89
C LEU A 548 21.26 29.54 14.83
N ALA A 549 21.74 30.41 13.94
CA ALA A 549 20.91 30.96 12.87
C ALA A 549 20.41 29.86 11.93
N TYR A 550 21.28 28.92 11.56
CA TYR A 550 20.92 27.81 10.68
C TYR A 550 20.05 26.74 11.33
N ILE A 551 20.11 26.56 12.66
CA ILE A 551 19.07 25.79 13.37
C ILE A 551 17.70 26.48 13.20
N GLY A 552 17.66 27.80 13.30
CA GLY A 552 16.45 28.59 13.05
C GLY A 552 15.95 28.48 11.61
N PHE A 553 16.84 28.59 10.62
CA PHE A 553 16.47 28.46 9.20
C PHE A 553 16.04 27.04 8.82
N ALA A 554 16.69 26.00 9.36
CA ALA A 554 16.28 24.61 9.15
C ALA A 554 14.86 24.38 9.68
N GLY A 555 14.59 24.78 10.93
CA GLY A 555 13.25 24.68 11.51
C GLY A 555 12.20 25.43 10.69
N TRP A 556 12.55 26.61 10.15
CA TRP A 556 11.65 27.40 9.33
C TRP A 556 11.35 26.73 7.97
N CYS A 557 12.39 26.28 7.28
CA CYS A 557 12.29 25.63 5.99
C CYS A 557 11.46 24.35 6.07
N TRP A 558 11.78 23.45 7.01
CA TRP A 558 11.06 22.19 7.18
C TRP A 558 9.62 22.39 7.66
N HIS A 559 9.34 23.43 8.44
CA HIS A 559 7.97 23.78 8.80
C HIS A 559 7.15 24.17 7.57
N LEU A 560 7.67 25.05 6.71
CA LEU A 560 6.97 25.44 5.49
C LEU A 560 6.81 24.28 4.51
N TRP A 561 7.84 23.46 4.35
CA TRP A 561 7.77 22.20 3.59
C TRP A 561 6.64 21.31 4.11
N SER A 562 6.50 21.16 5.43
CA SER A 562 5.45 20.33 6.03
C SER A 562 4.03 20.85 5.75
N LEU A 563 3.86 22.17 5.63
CA LEU A 563 2.57 22.77 5.25
C LEU A 563 2.26 22.51 3.76
N VAL A 564 3.26 22.58 2.88
CA VAL A 564 3.09 22.23 1.47
C VAL A 564 2.65 20.78 1.34
N LYS A 565 3.30 19.87 2.08
CA LYS A 565 2.93 18.45 2.11
C LYS A 565 1.55 18.18 2.68
N GLN A 566 1.17 18.88 3.74
CA GLN A 566 -0.18 18.78 4.27
C GLN A 566 -1.23 19.25 3.26
N ALA A 567 -0.93 20.29 2.48
CA ALA A 567 -1.80 20.75 1.40
C ALA A 567 -1.88 19.75 0.22
N GLU A 568 -0.92 18.83 0.10
CA GLU A 568 -0.95 17.68 -0.84
C GLU A 568 -1.73 16.48 -0.29
N GLY A 569 -2.25 16.57 0.94
CA GLY A 569 -3.00 15.50 1.59
C GLY A 569 -2.12 14.51 2.36
N GLU A 570 -0.82 14.79 2.53
CA GLU A 570 0.07 13.97 3.35
C GLU A 570 -0.08 14.27 4.85
N ASN A 571 0.04 13.23 5.70
CA ASN A 571 0.04 13.38 7.15
C ASN A 571 1.49 13.40 7.68
N ILE A 572 1.99 14.59 8.00
CA ILE A 572 3.36 14.81 8.52
C ILE A 572 3.49 14.56 10.04
N GLY A 573 2.38 14.28 10.72
CA GLY A 573 2.39 13.96 12.16
C GLY A 573 2.93 15.11 13.03
N THR A 574 3.63 14.75 14.10
CA THR A 574 4.10 15.70 15.13
C THR A 574 5.30 16.55 14.71
N CYS A 575 6.04 16.13 13.68
CA CYS A 575 7.25 16.82 13.20
C CYS A 575 6.98 18.29 12.83
N MET A 576 5.79 18.59 12.29
CA MET A 576 5.38 19.96 11.95
C MET A 576 5.49 20.93 13.13
N TYR A 577 5.11 20.50 14.33
CA TYR A 577 5.20 21.31 15.54
C TYR A 577 6.65 21.46 16.01
N THR A 578 7.43 20.38 15.96
CA THR A 578 8.86 20.39 16.24
C THR A 578 9.56 21.46 15.39
N TYR A 579 9.39 21.41 14.06
CA TYR A 579 10.00 22.37 13.13
C TYR A 579 9.64 23.83 13.46
N TYR A 580 8.36 24.12 13.68
CA TYR A 580 7.91 25.46 14.07
C TYR A 580 8.52 25.93 15.40
N SER A 581 8.59 25.03 16.39
CA SER A 581 9.13 25.37 17.71
C SER A 581 10.62 25.74 17.66
N TYR A 582 11.41 25.01 16.86
CA TYR A 582 12.82 25.30 16.61
C TYR A 582 12.99 26.60 15.84
N ALA A 583 12.22 26.80 14.76
CA ALA A 583 12.24 28.02 13.98
C ALA A 583 12.02 29.25 14.87
N LYS A 584 10.91 29.25 15.61
CA LYS A 584 10.56 30.35 16.51
C LYS A 584 11.65 30.60 17.54
N ARG A 585 12.18 29.55 18.16
CA ARG A 585 13.17 29.68 19.21
C ARG A 585 14.49 30.23 18.70
N TYR A 586 15.09 29.52 17.74
CA TYR A 586 16.47 29.78 17.33
C TYR A 586 16.61 30.97 16.39
N ILE A 587 15.56 31.35 15.64
CA ILE A 587 15.55 32.66 14.95
C ILE A 587 15.67 33.79 15.98
N ASN A 588 14.91 33.74 17.08
CA ASN A 588 14.94 34.77 18.11
C ASN A 588 16.25 34.75 18.92
N GLU A 589 16.79 33.56 19.24
CA GLU A 589 18.08 33.45 19.96
C GLU A 589 19.24 33.95 19.09
N ALA A 590 19.28 33.58 17.80
CA ALA A 590 20.29 34.06 16.86
C ALA A 590 20.21 35.57 16.66
N LEU A 591 19.01 36.14 16.44
CA LEU A 591 18.82 37.59 16.30
C LEU A 591 19.42 38.36 17.48
N LYS A 592 19.17 37.92 18.72
CA LYS A 592 19.77 38.54 19.91
C LYS A 592 21.31 38.47 19.87
N ALA A 593 21.87 37.36 19.41
CA ALA A 593 23.32 37.20 19.30
C ALA A 593 23.95 38.09 18.22
N TYR A 594 23.26 38.32 17.09
CA TYR A 594 23.70 39.26 16.05
C TYR A 594 23.54 40.74 16.46
N GLU A 595 22.51 41.07 17.25
CA GLU A 595 22.27 42.44 17.71
C GLU A 595 23.22 42.88 18.84
N ASN A 596 23.61 41.94 19.71
CA ASN A 596 24.45 42.23 20.88
C ASN A 596 25.96 42.28 20.58
N ASN A 597 26.40 41.82 19.40
CA ASN A 597 27.82 41.83 18.98
C ASN A 597 28.18 43.05 18.11
N LYS A 598 27.61 44.23 18.41
CA LYS A 598 28.05 45.52 17.84
C LYS A 598 29.24 46.10 18.59
#